data_AF-A0A1Y4DC66-F1
#
_entry.id   AF-A0A1Y4DC66-F1
#
_cell.length_a   1.000
_cell.length_b   1.000
_cell.length_c   1.000
_cell.angle_alpha   90.00
_cell.angle_beta   90.00
_cell.angle_gamma   90.00
#
_symmetry.space_group_name_H-M   'P 1'
#
loop_
_entity.id
_entity.type
_entity.pdbx_description
1 polymer ?
#
loop_
_entity_poly.entity_id
_entity_poly.type
_entity_poly.pdbx_seq_one_letter_code
_entity_poly.pdbx_strand_id
1 'polypeptide(L)' 'MKPIGVLIKEELERQERSISWFARKLSCDRSNIYRLFAKESLNTEQLKRISLILEHDFFADLSQHMHESHT' A
#
# COMPACT_ATOMS: atom_id res chain seq x y z
N MET A 1 -9.83 -9.26 -4.85
CA MET A 1 -8.56 -8.51 -4.76
C MET A 1 -7.86 -8.85 -3.46
N LYS A 2 -6.52 -8.80 -3.41
CA LYS A 2 -5.75 -8.98 -2.17
C LYS A 2 -6.00 -7.78 -1.22
N PRO A 3 -5.86 -7.95 0.10
CA PRO A 3 -5.90 -6.84 1.05
C PRO A 3 -4.98 -5.69 0.64
N ILE A 4 -5.38 -4.43 0.85
CA ILE A 4 -4.57 -3.29 0.40
C ILE A 4 -3.17 -3.27 1.04
N GLY A 5 -3.06 -3.72 2.29
CA GLY A 5 -1.77 -3.86 2.97
C GLY A 5 -0.83 -4.86 2.29
N VAL A 6 -1.38 -5.93 1.70
CA VAL A 6 -0.62 -6.91 0.93
C VAL A 6 -0.15 -6.32 -0.39
N LEU A 7 -1.00 -5.60 -1.11
CA LEU A 7 -0.61 -4.92 -2.37
C LEU A 7 0.52 -3.91 -2.13
N ILE A 8 0.44 -3.13 -1.05
CA ILE A 8 1.51 -2.18 -0.67
C ILE A 8 2.81 -2.91 -0.35
N LYS A 9 2.75 -4.07 0.31
CA LYS A 9 3.93 -4.89 0.60
C LYS A 9 4.57 -5.40 -0.67
N GLU A 10 3.77 -5.96 -1.58
CA GLU A 10 4.24 -6.50 -2.86
C GLU A 10 4.89 -5.40 -3.71
N GLU A 11 4.31 -4.20 -3.73
CA GLU A 11 4.89 -3.06 -4.46
C GLU A 11 6.20 -2.58 -3.84
N LEU A 12 6.30 -2.54 -2.50
CA LEU A 12 7.56 -2.22 -1.83
C LEU A 12 8.67 -3.24 -2.15
N GLU A 13 8.33 -4.54 -2.15
CA GLU A 13 9.24 -5.64 -2.49
C GLU A 13 9.65 -5.59 -3.97
N ARG A 14 8.72 -5.29 -4.88
CA ARG A 14 8.97 -5.10 -6.33
C ARG A 14 9.97 -3.98 -6.60
N GLN A 15 9.94 -2.93 -5.77
CA GLN A 15 10.89 -1.80 -5.85
C GLN A 15 12.21 -2.08 -5.13
N GLU A 16 12.39 -3.27 -4.55
CA GLU A 16 13.58 -3.66 -3.78
C GLU A 16 13.87 -2.71 -2.60
N ARG A 17 12.82 -2.09 -2.04
CA ARG A 17 12.93 -1.14 -0.94
C ARG A 17 12.77 -1.83 0.40
N SER A 18 13.59 -1.43 1.38
CA SER A 18 13.53 -2.01 2.72
C SER A 18 12.37 -1.47 3.57
N ILE A 19 11.89 -2.26 4.53
CA ILE A 19 10.93 -1.82 5.55
C ILE A 19 11.43 -0.57 6.30
N SER A 20 12.73 -0.51 6.61
CA SER A 20 13.35 0.64 7.29
C SER A 20 13.29 1.91 6.43
N TRP A 21 13.45 1.78 5.11
CA TRP A 21 13.28 2.90 4.18
C TRP A 21 11.82 3.40 4.20
N PHE A 22 10.87 2.47 4.18
CA PHE A 22 9.45 2.83 4.12
C PHE A 22 8.95 3.47 5.42
N ALA A 23 9.35 2.91 6.57
CA ALA A 23 9.09 3.48 7.89
C ALA A 23 9.60 4.93 8.00
N ARG A 24 10.80 5.20 7.48
CA ARG A 24 11.38 6.55 7.44
C ARG A 24 10.55 7.50 6.57
N LYS A 25 10.10 7.08 5.39
CA LYS A 25 9.26 7.91 4.50
C LYS A 25 7.88 8.20 5.10
N LEU A 26 7.33 7.26 5.87
CA LEU A 26 6.07 7.42 6.57
C LEU A 26 6.19 8.12 7.92
N SER A 27 7.41 8.42 8.38
CA SER A 27 7.69 9.01 9.70
C SER A 27 7.12 8.15 10.85
N CYS A 28 7.27 6.84 10.75
CA CYS A 28 6.80 5.88 11.75
C CYS A 28 7.85 4.80 12.03
N ASP A 29 7.60 3.97 13.04
CA ASP A 29 8.46 2.82 13.35
C ASP A 29 8.16 1.59 12.47
N ARG A 30 9.08 0.61 12.48
CA ARG A 30 8.94 -0.63 11.70
C ARG A 30 7.72 -1.47 12.11
N SER A 31 7.31 -1.43 13.37
CA SER A 31 6.14 -2.19 13.84
C SER A 31 4.84 -1.67 13.22
N ASN A 32 4.75 -0.36 12.97
CA ASN A 32 3.65 0.24 12.22
C ASN A 32 3.59 -0.27 10.78
N ILE A 33 4.73 -0.50 10.13
CA ILE A 33 4.78 -1.07 8.78
C ILE A 33 4.30 -2.52 8.75
N TYR A 34 4.70 -3.35 9.72
CA TYR A 34 4.17 -4.71 9.80
C TYR A 34 2.66 -4.73 10.03
N ARG A 35 2.13 -3.84 10.88
CA ARG A 35 0.67 -3.70 11.06
C ARG A 35 -0.04 -3.19 9.81
N LEU A 36 0.59 -2.28 9.06
CA LEU A 36 0.09 -1.77 7.79
C LEU A 36 -0.11 -2.90 6.77
N PHE A 37 0.85 -3.83 6.67
CA PHE A 37 0.75 -4.95 5.73
C PHE A 37 -0.38 -5.94 6.04
N ALA A 38 -0.86 -5.97 7.29
CA ALA A 38 -2.01 -6.79 7.70
C ALA A 38 -3.36 -6.07 7.54
N LYS A 39 -3.41 -4.87 6.95
CA LYS A 39 -4.65 -4.11 6.79
C LYS A 39 -5.42 -4.54 5.54
N GLU A 40 -6.70 -4.87 5.74
CA GLU A 40 -7.69 -5.06 4.69
C GLU A 40 -7.99 -3.76 3.93
N SER A 41 -8.09 -2.65 4.66
CA SER A 41 -8.42 -1.34 4.13
C SER A 41 -7.61 -0.22 4.81
N LEU A 42 -7.51 0.91 4.11
CA LEU A 42 -6.90 2.14 4.59
C LEU A 42 -7.83 3.30 4.29
N ASN A 43 -7.74 4.36 5.08
CA ASN A 43 -8.43 5.59 4.70
C ASN A 43 -7.73 6.24 3.49
N THR A 44 -8.46 7.12 2.81
CA THR A 44 -8.00 7.71 1.54
C THR A 44 -6.73 8.55 1.69
N GLU A 45 -6.55 9.25 2.81
CA GLU A 45 -5.34 10.05 3.04
C GLU A 45 -4.10 9.16 3.28
N GLN A 46 -4.25 8.07 4.02
CA GLN A 46 -3.20 7.07 4.21
C GLN A 46 -2.81 6.46 2.86
N LEU A 47 -3.80 6.04 2.08
CA LEU A 47 -3.55 5.41 0.78
C LEU A 47 -2.86 6.38 -0.17
N LYS A 48 -3.36 7.62 -0.28
CA LYS A 48 -2.75 8.69 -1.08
C LYS A 48 -1.29 8.93 -0.71
N ARG A 49 -0.98 9.06 0.58
CA ARG A 49 0.40 9.28 1.02
C ARG A 49 1.31 8.12 0.63
N ILE A 50 0.82 6.88 0.78
CA ILE A 50 1.56 5.67 0.40
C ILE A 50 1.74 5.60 -1.12
N SER A 51 0.70 5.87 -1.91
CA SER A 51 0.75 5.96 -3.37
C SER A 51 1.84 6.94 -3.84
N LEU A 52 1.94 8.11 -3.20
CA LEU A 52 2.94 9.12 -3.55
C LEU A 52 4.36 8.68 -3.17
N ILE A 53 4.54 7.99 -2.03
CA ILE A 53 5.87 7.51 -1.60
C ILE A 53 6.38 6.39 -2.50
N LEU A 54 5.49 5.49 -2.93
CA LEU A 54 5.80 4.36 -3.79
C LEU A 54 5.65 4.71 -5.27
N GLU A 55 5.17 5.90 -5.63
CA GLU A 55 4.93 6.30 -7.03
C GLU A 55 4.04 5.27 -7.78
N HIS A 56 3.06 4.70 -7.06
CA HIS A 56 2.14 3.69 -7.58
C HIS A 56 0.69 4.08 -7.27
N ASP A 57 -0.18 4.03 -8.27
CA ASP A 57 -1.59 4.43 -8.12
C ASP A 57 -2.45 3.28 -7.59
N PHE A 58 -2.42 3.07 -6.28
CA PHE A 58 -3.29 2.10 -5.62
C PHE A 58 -4.79 2.41 -5.76
N PHE A 59 -5.20 3.64 -6.11
CA PHE A 59 -6.62 3.92 -6.38
C PHE A 59 -7.04 3.35 -7.73
N ALA A 60 -6.16 3.38 -8.73
CA ALA A 60 -6.40 2.74 -10.02
C ALA A 60 -6.57 1.23 -9.85
N ASP A 61 -5.74 0.58 -9.03
CA ASP A 61 -5.89 -0.85 -8.71
C ASP A 61 -7.27 -1.16 -8.13
N LEU A 62 -7.68 -0.41 -7.09
CA LEU A 62 -9.00 -0.54 -6.46
C LEU A 62 -10.13 -0.36 -7.46
N SER A 63 -10.04 0.69 -8.30
CA SER A 63 -11.02 0.99 -9.33
C SER A 63 -11.13 -0.15 -10.34
N GLN A 64 -10.01 -0.63 -10.88
CA GLN A 64 -9.99 -1.72 -11.85
C GLN A 64 -10.67 -2.98 -11.28
N HIS A 65 -10.34 -3.35 -10.03
CA HIS A 65 -10.97 -4.51 -9.41
C HIS A 65 -12.49 -4.36 -9.22
N MET A 66 -12.96 -3.15 -8.91
CA MET A 66 -14.40 -2.88 -8.84
C MET A 66 -15.09 -3.14 -10.18
N HIS A 67 -14.46 -2.80 -11.30
CA HIS A 67 -15.03 -2.99 -12.64
C HIS A 67 -14.98 -4.45 -13.09
N GLU A 68 -13.90 -5.19 -12.75
CA GLU A 68 -13.78 -6.63 -13.02
C GLU A 68 -14.85 -7.45 -12.29
N SER A 69 -15.28 -7.00 -11.10
CA SER A 69 -16.31 -7.70 -10.30
C SER A 69 -17.74 -7.54 -10.86
N HIS A 70 -17.92 -6.77 -11.92
CA HIS A 70 -19.22 -6.49 -12.56
C HIS A 70 -19.32 -6.99 -14.02
N THR A 71 -18.37 -7.83 -14.46
CA THR A 71 -18.37 -8.46 -15.79
C THR A 71 -18.35 -9.98 -15.64
#